data_AF-A0A7C5L5U0-F1
#
_entry.id   AF-A0A7C5L5U0-F1
#
_cell.length_a   1.000
_cell.length_b   1.000
_cell.length_c   1.000
_cell.angle_alpha   90.00
_cell.angle_beta   90.00
_cell.angle_gamma   90.00
#
_symmetry.space_group_name_H-M   'P 1'
#
loop_
_entity.id
_entity.type
_entity.pdbx_description
1 polymer ?
#
loop_
_entity_poly.entity_id
_entity_poly.type
_entity_poly.pdbx_seq_one_letter_code
_entity_poly.pdbx_strand_id
1 'polypeptide(L)'
;MMRQIIVALAVAVFSLGFAIDGIAASGSGIVVIAHRGGAPGYPENTLPAFAHGVELGVDVIEADLQMTKDGVIVILHEDTVEYTANGTGFVSDYTFDELRK
;
A
#
# COMPACT_ATOMS: atom_id res chain seq x y z
N MET A 1 21.84 22.78 -27.61
CA MET A 1 22.79 21.88 -26.92
C MET A 1 22.96 22.21 -25.43
N MET A 2 23.33 23.44 -25.05
CA MET A 2 23.59 23.79 -23.63
C MET A 2 22.38 23.66 -22.67
N ARG A 3 21.16 23.91 -23.17
CA ARG A 3 19.91 23.81 -22.39
C ARG A 3 19.44 22.36 -22.15
N GLN A 4 19.86 21.41 -22.99
CA GLN A 4 19.57 19.98 -22.79
C GLN A 4 20.51 19.36 -21.74
N ILE A 5 21.73 19.86 -21.63
CA ILE A 5 22.72 19.42 -20.62
C ILE A 5 22.27 19.83 -19.21
N ILE A 6 21.70 21.04 -19.04
CA ILE A 6 21.20 21.52 -17.74
C ILE A 6 19.97 20.71 -17.27
N VAL A 7 19.05 20.39 -18.18
CA VAL A 7 17.86 19.57 -17.86
C VAL A 7 18.26 18.11 -17.54
N ALA A 8 19.22 17.55 -18.27
CA ALA A 8 19.74 16.21 -17.98
C ALA A 8 20.46 16.15 -16.62
N LEU A 9 21.22 17.20 -16.25
CA LEU A 9 21.85 17.29 -14.93
C LEU A 9 20.82 17.41 -13.80
N ALA A 10 19.77 18.22 -13.98
CA ALA A 10 18.73 18.40 -12.98
C ALA A 10 17.92 17.11 -12.73
N VAL A 11 17.62 16.34 -13.80
CA VAL A 11 16.96 15.02 -13.68
C VAL A 11 17.89 14.01 -13.02
N ALA A 12 19.18 14.02 -13.33
CA ALA A 12 20.17 13.13 -12.72
C ALA A 12 20.35 13.41 -11.21
N VAL A 13 20.35 14.68 -10.79
CA VAL A 13 20.45 15.05 -9.36
C VAL A 13 19.16 14.68 -8.60
N PHE A 14 17.99 14.81 -9.24
CA PHE A 14 16.72 14.39 -8.64
C PHE A 14 16.61 12.86 -8.48
N SER A 15 17.14 12.10 -9.43
CA SER A 15 17.18 10.63 -9.37
C SER A 15 18.28 10.08 -8.46
N LEU A 16 19.36 10.84 -8.22
CA LEU A 16 20.39 10.47 -7.24
C LEU A 16 19.93 10.69 -5.79
N GLY A 17 19.08 11.70 -5.53
CA GLY A 17 18.52 11.98 -4.20
C GLY A 17 17.53 10.91 -3.71
N PHE A 18 16.83 10.22 -4.62
CA PHE A 18 15.91 9.14 -4.26
C PHE A 18 16.62 7.80 -4.00
N ALA A 19 17.83 7.61 -4.52
CA ALA A 19 18.53 6.34 -4.44
C ALA A 19 19.21 6.08 -3.08
N ILE A 20 19.35 7.11 -2.25
CA ILE A 20 20.12 7.05 -0.99
C ILE A 20 19.26 6.81 0.26
N ASP A 21 17.94 7.01 0.20
CA ASP A 21 17.04 6.73 1.33
C ASP A 21 16.44 5.31 1.29
N GLY A 22 16.55 4.60 0.16
CA GLY A 22 15.82 3.35 -0.08
C GLY A 22 16.49 2.05 0.38
N ILE A 23 17.71 2.09 0.93
CA ILE A 23 18.44 0.87 1.36
C ILE A 23 19.09 1.11 2.73
N ALA A 24 18.26 1.45 3.71
CA ALA A 24 18.61 1.33 5.13
C ALA A 24 17.75 0.25 5.79
N ALA A 25 17.83 -0.98 5.32
CA ALA A 25 17.45 -2.14 6.12
C ALA A 25 18.73 -2.84 6.57
N SER A 26 19.50 -2.18 7.43
CA SER A 26 20.65 -2.80 8.09
C SER A 26 20.35 -3.00 9.57
N GLY A 27 20.22 -4.26 9.99
CA GLY A 27 20.57 -4.66 11.35
C GLY A 27 19.50 -5.43 12.11
N SER A 28 19.97 -6.21 13.08
CA SER A 28 19.26 -7.09 14.02
C SER A 28 18.32 -6.36 15.00
N GLY A 29 17.44 -5.47 14.50
CA GLY A 29 16.47 -4.70 15.28
C GLY A 29 15.08 -5.33 15.34
N ILE A 30 14.24 -4.86 16.26
CA ILE A 30 12.80 -5.16 16.29
C ILE A 30 12.16 -4.46 15.10
N VAL A 31 11.39 -5.20 14.28
CA VAL A 31 10.60 -4.66 13.17
C VAL A 31 9.17 -4.46 13.64
N VAL A 32 8.65 -3.24 13.46
CA VAL A 32 7.27 -2.86 13.76
C VAL A 32 6.47 -2.91 12.46
N ILE A 33 5.47 -3.80 12.43
CA ILE A 33 4.61 -4.02 11.27
C ILE A 33 3.21 -3.50 11.60
N ALA A 34 2.67 -2.60 10.78
CA ALA A 34 1.28 -2.18 10.84
C ALA A 34 0.39 -3.24 10.16
N HIS A 35 -0.07 -4.21 10.96
CA HIS A 35 -0.99 -5.27 10.54
C HIS A 35 -2.27 -4.67 9.93
N ARG A 36 -2.58 -5.09 8.70
CA ARG A 36 -3.69 -4.62 7.84
C ARG A 36 -3.72 -3.11 7.70
N GLY A 37 -2.54 -2.52 7.72
CA GLY A 37 -2.34 -1.10 7.57
C GLY A 37 -2.44 -0.26 8.81
N GLY A 38 -2.88 -0.75 9.97
CA GLY A 38 -3.10 0.21 11.04
C GLY A 38 -3.40 -0.25 12.45
N ALA A 39 -3.56 0.78 13.27
CA ALA A 39 -3.84 0.75 14.70
C ALA A 39 -5.35 0.94 14.96
N PRO A 40 -5.83 0.72 16.21
CA PRO A 40 -7.23 0.92 16.56
C PRO A 40 -7.77 2.29 16.15
N GLY A 41 -8.96 2.33 15.56
CA GLY A 41 -9.64 3.57 15.15
C GLY A 41 -9.64 3.85 13.65
N TYR A 42 -8.90 3.07 12.85
CA TYR A 42 -8.94 3.13 11.39
C TYR A 42 -9.46 1.81 10.81
N PRO A 43 -10.32 1.84 9.77
CA PRO A 43 -10.74 0.62 9.09
C PRO A 43 -9.53 -0.09 8.46
N GLU A 44 -9.39 -1.38 8.70
CA GLU A 44 -8.31 -2.20 8.15
C GLU A 44 -8.25 -2.13 6.62
N ASN A 45 -7.06 -2.32 6.05
CA ASN A 45 -6.84 -2.41 4.60
C ASN A 45 -7.35 -1.18 3.80
N THR A 46 -7.36 0.01 4.42
CA THR A 46 -7.77 1.26 3.78
C THR A 46 -6.64 2.29 3.70
N LEU A 47 -6.74 3.24 2.76
CA LEU A 47 -5.78 4.34 2.64
C LEU A 47 -5.62 5.16 3.94
N PRO A 48 -6.69 5.49 4.71
CA PRO A 48 -6.54 6.12 6.01
C PRO A 48 -5.72 5.30 7.02
N ALA A 49 -5.90 3.98 7.08
CA ALA A 49 -5.08 3.13 7.94
C ALA A 49 -3.60 3.21 7.52
N PHE A 50 -3.32 3.01 6.23
CA PHE A 50 -1.95 3.08 5.70
C PHE A 50 -1.29 4.43 5.97
N ALA A 51 -2.01 5.53 5.75
CA ALA A 51 -1.51 6.87 6.03
C ALA A 51 -1.16 7.03 7.52
N HIS A 52 -2.02 6.53 8.40
CA HIS A 52 -1.75 6.55 9.84
C HIS A 52 -0.52 5.70 10.22
N GLY A 53 -0.36 4.51 9.63
CA GLY A 53 0.84 3.70 9.84
C GLY A 53 2.13 4.43 9.45
N VAL A 54 2.10 5.16 8.32
CA VAL A 54 3.21 6.00 7.86
C VAL A 54 3.47 7.15 8.85
N GLU A 55 2.42 7.81 9.35
CA GLU A 55 2.55 8.88 10.37
C GLU A 55 3.17 8.39 11.68
N LEU A 56 2.91 7.14 12.07
CA LEU A 56 3.50 6.50 13.24
C LEU A 56 4.97 6.10 13.04
N GLY A 57 5.47 6.11 11.80
CA GLY A 57 6.86 5.74 11.49
C GLY A 57 7.13 4.24 11.63
N VAL A 58 6.15 3.38 11.32
CA VAL A 58 6.35 1.92 11.31
C VAL A 58 7.33 1.51 10.21
N ASP A 59 7.99 0.36 10.41
CA ASP A 59 8.95 -0.16 9.43
C ASP A 59 8.25 -0.74 8.19
N VAL A 60 7.08 -1.36 8.39
CA VAL A 60 6.34 -2.07 7.34
C VAL A 60 4.84 -1.80 7.45
N ILE A 61 4.22 -1.55 6.30
CA ILE A 61 2.77 -1.61 6.12
C ILE A 61 2.42 -2.99 5.58
N GLU A 62 1.57 -3.73 6.30
CA GLU A 62 1.06 -5.02 5.87
C GLU A 62 -0.34 -4.86 5.26
N ALA A 63 -0.63 -5.65 4.24
CA ALA A 63 -1.88 -5.60 3.48
C ALA A 63 -2.22 -7.00 2.94
N ASP A 64 -3.49 -7.35 3.03
CA ASP A 64 -4.01 -8.64 2.61
C ASP A 64 -4.55 -8.59 1.18
N LEU A 65 -4.29 -9.62 0.38
CA LEU A 65 -4.69 -9.66 -1.02
C LEU A 65 -5.76 -10.71 -1.27
N GLN A 66 -6.75 -10.32 -2.05
CA GLN A 66 -7.80 -11.21 -2.58
C GLN A 66 -7.92 -10.97 -4.10
N MET A 67 -8.63 -11.87 -4.78
CA MET A 67 -8.83 -11.80 -6.23
C MET A 67 -10.33 -11.83 -6.56
N THR A 68 -10.76 -10.87 -7.38
CA THR A 68 -12.13 -10.79 -7.90
C THR A 68 -12.40 -11.86 -8.97
N LYS A 69 -13.67 -12.05 -9.31
CA LYS A 69 -14.15 -12.93 -10.39
C LYS A 69 -13.47 -12.68 -11.74
N ASP A 70 -13.17 -11.42 -12.04
CA ASP A 70 -12.52 -10.95 -13.27
C ASP A 70 -10.99 -10.86 -13.15
N GLY A 71 -10.41 -11.42 -12.08
CA GLY A 71 -8.96 -11.57 -11.92
C GLY A 71 -8.24 -10.31 -11.44
N VAL A 72 -8.96 -9.31 -10.93
CA VAL A 72 -8.39 -8.08 -10.38
C VAL A 72 -7.99 -8.32 -8.92
N ILE A 73 -6.77 -7.94 -8.57
CA ILE A 73 -6.29 -7.99 -7.18
C ILE A 73 -6.89 -6.82 -6.40
N VAL A 74 -7.45 -7.14 -5.24
CA VAL A 74 -8.03 -6.18 -4.29
C VAL A 74 -7.44 -6.39 -2.91
N ILE A 75 -7.55 -5.37 -2.05
CA ILE A 75 -7.05 -5.44 -0.67
C ILE A 75 -8.23 -5.70 0.27
N LEU A 76 -8.26 -6.89 0.88
CA LEU A 76 -9.28 -7.34 1.83
C LEU A 76 -8.75 -8.61 2.54
N HIS A 77 -8.95 -8.74 3.85
CA HIS A 77 -8.44 -9.90 4.59
C HIS A 77 -9.30 -11.16 4.39
N GLU A 78 -10.59 -11.05 4.71
CA GLU A 78 -11.52 -12.17 4.65
C GLU A 78 -11.80 -12.65 3.21
N ASP A 79 -12.28 -13.88 3.08
CA ASP A 79 -12.73 -14.39 1.77
C ASP A 79 -14.08 -13.77 1.36
N THR A 80 -14.81 -13.18 2.31
CA THR A 80 -16.15 -12.62 2.13
C THR A 80 -16.22 -11.16 2.57
N VAL A 81 -17.18 -10.40 2.02
CA VAL A 81 -17.21 -8.93 2.15
C VAL A 81 -17.97 -8.42 3.39
N GLU A 82 -18.70 -9.27 4.10
CA GLU A 82 -19.65 -8.90 5.17
C GLU A 82 -18.99 -8.21 6.35
N TYR A 83 -17.73 -8.53 6.65
CA TYR A 83 -17.05 -8.02 7.82
C TYR A 83 -16.66 -6.54 7.68
N THR A 84 -16.21 -6.14 6.49
CA THR A 84 -15.63 -4.81 6.23
C THR A 84 -16.47 -3.93 5.30
N ALA A 85 -17.50 -4.48 4.66
CA ALA A 85 -18.32 -3.78 3.68
C ALA A 85 -19.82 -4.11 3.78
N ASN A 86 -20.63 -3.31 3.09
CA ASN A 86 -22.09 -3.47 3.04
C ASN A 86 -22.50 -4.42 1.91
N GLY A 87 -22.07 -5.68 1.99
CA GLY A 87 -22.36 -6.71 0.99
C GLY A 87 -22.43 -8.10 1.60
N THR A 88 -22.71 -9.11 0.78
CA THR A 88 -22.69 -10.52 1.20
C THR A 88 -22.06 -11.41 0.12
N GLY A 89 -21.38 -12.48 0.48
CA GLY A 89 -20.77 -13.45 -0.43
C GLY A 89 -19.26 -13.29 -0.58
N PHE A 90 -18.66 -14.18 -1.37
CA PHE A 90 -17.21 -14.23 -1.56
C PHE A 90 -16.71 -13.12 -2.47
N VAL A 91 -15.50 -12.61 -2.21
CA VAL A 91 -14.82 -11.64 -3.11
C VAL A 91 -14.72 -12.20 -4.53
N SER A 92 -14.49 -13.51 -4.67
CA SER A 92 -14.40 -14.21 -5.96
C SER A 92 -15.71 -14.28 -6.75
N ASP A 93 -16.85 -13.92 -6.13
CA ASP A 93 -18.16 -13.88 -6.82
C ASP A 93 -18.42 -12.53 -7.51
N TYR A 94 -17.67 -11.49 -7.14
CA TYR A 94 -17.82 -10.12 -7.65
C TYR A 94 -16.77 -9.80 -8.70
N THR A 95 -17.16 -9.06 -9.74
CA THR A 95 -16.20 -8.30 -10.57
C THR A 95 -15.71 -7.07 -9.81
N PHE A 96 -14.55 -6.51 -10.18
CA PHE A 96 -14.05 -5.28 -9.54
C PHE A 96 -15.05 -4.12 -9.59
N ASP A 97 -15.76 -3.97 -10.72
CA ASP A 97 -16.76 -2.92 -10.89
C ASP A 97 -18.02 -3.12 -10.02
N GLU A 98 -18.33 -4.35 -9.62
CA GLU A 98 -19.39 -4.62 -8.66
C GLU A 98 -18.92 -4.35 -7.23
N LEU A 99 -17.68 -4.74 -6.91
CA LEU A 99 -17.09 -4.60 -5.58
C LEU A 99 -16.82 -3.15 -5.17
N ARG A 100 -16.48 -2.26 -6.13
CA ARG A 100 -16.06 -0.88 -5.86
C ARG A 100 -17.18 0.14 -5.63
N LYS A 101 -18.44 -0.27 -5.66
CA LYS A 101 -19.62 0.60 -5.53
C LYS A 101 -19.94 0.91 -4.07
#